data_AF-A0A8C0TI93-F1
#
_entry.id   AF-A0A8C0TI93-F1
#
_cell.length_a   1.000
_cell.length_b   1.000
_cell.length_c   1.000
_cell.angle_alpha   90.00
_cell.angle_beta   90.00
_cell.angle_gamma   90.00
#
_symmetry.space_group_name_H-M   'P 1'
#
loop_
_entity.id
_entity.type
_entity.pdbx_description
1 polymer ?
#
loop_
_entity_poly.entity_id
_entity_poly.type
_entity_poly.pdbx_seq_one_letter_code
_entity_poly.pdbx_strand_id
1 'polypeptide(L)'
;MALSLLTTLPSRMSLRSLKWSLLLLSLLSFLVMWYLSLPHYNVIERVNWMYFYEYEPIYRQDFRFTLREHSNCSHQNPFLVILVTSHPSDVKARQAIRVTWGEKKSWWGYEVLTFFLLGQQAEKEDKMLALSLEDEHLLYGDIIRQDFLDTYNNLTLKTIMAFRIHLDVCQLRRVIAAHGFSSKEIITFWQVMLRNTTCHY
;
A
#
# COMPACT_ATOMS: atom_id res chain seq x y z
N MET A 1 1.42 61.55 53.19
CA MET A 1 0.31 61.70 54.16
C MET A 1 -0.62 60.53 53.97
N ALA A 2 -0.65 59.65 54.97
CA ALA A 2 -1.50 58.47 55.02
C ALA A 2 -2.94 58.85 55.36
N LEU A 3 -3.94 58.19 54.77
CA LEU A 3 -5.24 58.00 55.42
C LEU A 3 -5.96 56.74 54.91
N SER A 4 -6.04 55.78 55.85
CA SER A 4 -7.09 54.78 56.07
C SER A 4 -7.38 53.69 55.02
N LEU A 5 -6.64 52.59 55.12
CA LEU A 5 -7.20 51.23 55.03
C LEU A 5 -7.83 50.90 56.39
N LEU A 6 -9.13 50.55 56.43
CA LEU A 6 -9.62 49.34 57.13
C LEU A 6 -11.15 49.15 56.92
N THR A 7 -11.46 48.05 56.24
CA THR A 7 -12.52 47.08 56.57
C THR A 7 -13.97 47.57 56.69
N THR A 8 -14.71 47.51 55.59
CA THR A 8 -16.10 47.06 55.62
C THR A 8 -16.14 45.61 55.13
N LEU A 9 -16.31 44.67 56.06
CA LEU A 9 -16.80 43.33 55.73
C LEU A 9 -18.32 43.42 55.55
N PRO A 10 -18.88 43.12 54.38
CA PRO A 10 -20.22 42.56 54.29
C PRO A 10 -20.06 41.11 53.79
N SER A 11 -20.82 40.12 54.21
CA SER A 11 -22.09 40.13 54.90
C SER A 11 -22.27 38.75 55.50
N ARG A 12 -22.89 38.71 56.67
CA ARG A 12 -23.40 37.50 57.30
C ARG A 12 -24.47 36.93 56.36
N MET A 13 -24.07 36.04 55.45
CA MET A 13 -25.02 35.33 54.59
C MET A 13 -25.99 34.58 55.50
N SER A 14 -27.25 34.98 55.49
CA SER A 14 -28.29 34.30 56.26
C SER A 14 -28.24 32.81 55.92
N LEU A 15 -28.33 31.93 56.92
CA LEU A 15 -28.37 30.48 56.70
C LEU A 15 -29.44 30.09 55.66
N ARG A 16 -30.49 30.92 55.54
CA ARG A 16 -31.52 30.80 54.51
C ARG A 16 -30.98 31.09 53.11
N SER A 17 -30.18 32.15 52.91
CA SER A 17 -29.58 32.45 51.60
C SER A 17 -28.51 31.44 51.20
N LEU A 18 -27.75 30.90 52.16
CA LEU A 18 -26.78 29.82 51.92
C LEU A 18 -27.49 28.52 51.49
N LYS A 19 -28.64 28.19 52.11
CA LYS A 19 -29.46 27.04 51.68
C LYS A 19 -29.98 27.21 50.26
N TRP A 20 -30.47 28.40 49.90
CA TRP A 20 -30.93 28.65 48.54
C TRP A 20 -29.80 28.63 47.51
N SER A 21 -28.61 29.14 47.85
CA SER A 21 -27.46 29.09 46.94
C SER A 21 -26.96 27.65 46.72
N LEU A 22 -26.93 26.83 47.78
CA LEU A 22 -26.57 25.41 47.67
C LEU A 22 -27.62 24.61 46.87
N LEU A 23 -28.92 24.91 47.07
CA LEU A 23 -29.99 24.28 46.28
C LEU A 23 -29.91 24.66 44.79
N LEU A 24 -29.60 25.94 44.49
CA LEU A 24 -29.41 26.39 43.12
C LEU A 24 -28.21 25.69 42.46
N LEU A 25 -27.08 25.58 43.16
CA LEU A 25 -25.88 24.89 42.66
C LEU A 25 -26.14 23.40 42.42
N SER A 26 -26.89 22.75 43.31
CA SER A 26 -27.31 21.35 43.16
C SER A 26 -28.24 21.15 41.95
N LEU A 27 -29.21 22.04 41.76
CA LEU A 27 -30.09 22.01 40.59
C LEU A 27 -29.31 22.23 39.30
N LEU A 28 -28.39 23.19 39.28
CA LEU A 28 -27.54 23.48 38.13
C LEU A 28 -26.65 22.29 37.78
N SER A 29 -26.04 21.62 38.76
CA SER A 29 -25.21 20.45 38.50
C SER A 29 -26.03 19.28 37.97
N PHE A 30 -27.24 19.08 38.49
CA PHE A 30 -28.16 18.06 37.98
C PHE A 30 -28.60 18.36 36.54
N LEU A 31 -28.91 19.62 36.22
CA LEU A 31 -29.25 20.05 34.86
C LEU A 31 -28.09 19.89 33.89
N VAL A 32 -26.85 20.18 34.32
CA VAL A 32 -25.64 19.97 33.50
C VAL A 32 -25.38 18.49 33.28
N MET A 33 -25.47 17.65 34.32
CA MET A 33 -25.32 16.20 34.18
C MET A 33 -26.42 15.59 33.31
N TRP A 34 -27.65 16.06 33.45
CA TRP A 34 -28.76 15.69 32.58
C TRP A 34 -28.50 16.12 31.14
N TYR A 35 -28.04 17.35 30.92
CA TYR A 35 -27.70 17.87 29.59
C TYR A 35 -26.55 17.10 28.93
N LEU A 36 -25.53 16.71 29.70
CA LEU A 36 -24.43 15.87 29.22
C LEU A 36 -24.84 14.40 29.01
N SER A 37 -25.85 13.92 29.74
CA SER A 37 -26.41 12.57 29.60
C SER A 37 -27.50 12.48 28.53
N LEU A 38 -28.05 13.62 28.08
CA LEU A 38 -28.84 13.68 26.86
C LEU A 38 -27.87 13.31 25.73
N PRO A 39 -28.10 12.21 25.02
CA PRO A 39 -27.22 11.82 23.94
C PRO A 39 -27.22 12.96 22.93
N HIS A 40 -26.09 13.62 22.72
CA HIS A 40 -25.88 14.46 21.54
C HIS A 40 -25.73 13.50 20.35
N TYR A 41 -26.83 12.84 19.97
CA TYR A 41 -26.94 12.18 18.69
C TYR A 41 -26.76 13.25 17.61
N ASN A 42 -25.98 12.90 16.58
CA ASN A 42 -25.77 13.61 15.30
C ASN A 42 -24.38 14.26 15.06
N VAL A 43 -23.29 13.75 15.64
CA VAL A 43 -21.94 13.98 15.05
C VAL A 43 -21.09 12.71 14.93
N ILE A 44 -21.52 11.57 15.46
CA ILE A 44 -20.79 10.28 15.36
C ILE A 44 -21.55 9.30 14.46
N GLU A 45 -21.96 9.73 13.27
CA GLU A 45 -22.37 8.84 12.18
C GLU A 45 -21.53 9.04 10.90
N ARG A 46 -20.55 9.98 10.92
CA ARG A 46 -19.73 10.32 9.74
C ARG A 46 -18.25 9.97 9.83
N VAL A 47 -17.89 9.02 10.67
CA VAL A 47 -16.60 8.32 10.58
C VAL A 47 -16.85 6.85 10.90
N ASN A 48 -17.58 6.17 10.02
CA ASN A 48 -17.41 4.73 9.93
C ASN A 48 -15.97 4.50 9.47
N TRP A 49 -15.05 4.18 10.38
CA TRP A 49 -13.65 3.90 10.07
C TRP A 49 -13.50 2.72 9.11
N MET A 50 -14.58 1.95 8.92
CA MET A 50 -14.71 0.87 7.97
C MET A 50 -15.20 1.32 6.56
N TYR A 51 -15.44 2.62 6.31
CA TYR A 51 -15.85 3.11 4.97
C TYR A 51 -14.86 2.72 3.87
N PHE A 52 -13.58 2.54 4.23
CA PHE A 52 -12.55 2.08 3.29
C PHE A 52 -12.69 0.61 2.89
N TYR A 53 -13.31 -0.24 3.70
CA TYR A 53 -13.43 -1.69 3.44
C TYR A 53 -14.77 -2.11 2.84
N GLU A 54 -15.77 -1.22 2.86
CA GLU A 54 -17.14 -1.51 2.43
C GLU A 54 -17.41 -1.09 0.97
N TYR A 55 -16.41 -0.54 0.29
CA TYR A 55 -16.49 -0.25 -1.14
C TYR A 55 -16.17 -1.52 -1.94
N GLU A 56 -17.08 -1.92 -2.84
CA GLU A 56 -16.70 -2.76 -3.97
C GLU A 56 -15.50 -2.10 -4.66
N PRO A 57 -14.42 -2.84 -5.00
CA PRO A 57 -13.27 -2.22 -5.61
C PRO A 57 -13.71 -1.44 -6.85
N ILE A 58 -13.47 -0.12 -6.86
CA ILE A 58 -13.87 0.82 -7.93
C ILE A 58 -13.37 0.34 -9.31
N TYR A 59 -12.37 -0.54 -9.33
CA TYR A 59 -11.80 -1.16 -10.51
C TYR A 59 -12.00 -2.68 -10.49
N ARG A 60 -13.23 -3.16 -10.77
CA ARG A 60 -13.42 -4.52 -11.29
C ARG A 60 -12.90 -4.54 -12.73
N GLN A 61 -11.58 -4.65 -12.86
CA GLN A 61 -10.94 -4.76 -14.17
C GLN A 61 -11.02 -6.21 -14.64
N ASP A 62 -11.74 -6.42 -15.73
CA ASP A 62 -11.93 -7.73 -16.37
C ASP A 62 -10.77 -8.09 -17.31
N PHE A 63 -9.56 -7.57 -17.02
CA PHE A 63 -8.35 -7.99 -17.71
C PHE A 63 -7.99 -9.43 -17.35
N ARG A 64 -7.78 -10.25 -18.38
CA ARG A 64 -7.43 -11.67 -18.28
C ARG A 64 -5.93 -11.84 -18.32
N PHE A 65 -5.45 -12.79 -17.52
CA PHE A 65 -4.07 -13.25 -17.61
C PHE A 65 -3.88 -14.02 -18.91
N THR A 66 -3.01 -13.51 -19.78
CA THR A 66 -2.63 -14.16 -21.04
C THR A 66 -1.43 -15.09 -20.84
N LEU A 67 -0.48 -14.70 -19.97
CA LEU A 67 0.65 -15.53 -19.55
C LEU A 67 0.66 -15.60 -18.03
N ARG A 68 0.90 -16.80 -17.49
CA ARG A 68 0.97 -17.07 -16.04
C ARG A 68 2.27 -17.77 -15.71
N GLU A 69 2.75 -17.52 -14.51
CA GLU A 69 3.92 -18.17 -13.94
C GLU A 69 3.80 -19.70 -13.96
N HIS A 70 4.94 -20.37 -14.18
CA HIS A 70 5.03 -21.84 -14.15
C HIS A 70 5.33 -22.38 -12.75
N SER A 71 5.36 -21.54 -11.71
CA SER A 71 5.75 -21.97 -10.37
C SER A 71 4.72 -22.91 -9.76
N ASN A 72 5.16 -24.12 -9.39
CA ASN A 72 4.32 -25.08 -8.72
C ASN A 72 4.32 -24.81 -7.20
N CYS A 73 3.39 -23.94 -6.76
CA CYS A 73 3.16 -23.58 -5.35
C CYS A 73 2.97 -24.78 -4.41
N SER A 74 2.66 -25.97 -4.95
CA SER A 74 2.49 -27.19 -4.15
C SER A 74 3.82 -27.78 -3.66
N HIS A 75 4.94 -27.48 -4.33
CA HIS A 75 6.26 -28.02 -3.99
C HIS A 75 7.24 -26.95 -3.51
N GLN A 76 7.08 -25.71 -3.95
CA GLN A 76 7.92 -24.58 -3.55
C GLN A 76 7.17 -23.73 -2.52
N ASN A 77 7.81 -23.50 -1.39
CA ASN A 77 7.27 -22.73 -0.27
C ASN A 77 8.13 -21.44 -0.11
N PRO A 78 8.12 -20.52 -1.10
CA PRO A 78 8.97 -19.34 -1.07
C PRO A 78 8.61 -18.36 0.05
N PHE A 79 9.59 -17.97 0.86
CA PHE A 79 9.41 -16.99 1.92
C PHE A 79 8.98 -15.61 1.38
N LEU A 80 9.48 -15.23 0.21
CA LEU A 80 9.25 -13.94 -0.42
C LEU A 80 9.00 -14.10 -1.92
N VAL A 81 8.01 -13.38 -2.43
CA VAL A 81 7.80 -13.18 -3.86
C VAL A 81 8.01 -11.71 -4.18
N ILE A 82 8.91 -11.44 -5.13
CA ILE A 82 9.23 -10.11 -5.64
C ILE A 82 8.55 -9.94 -6.99
N LEU A 83 7.63 -8.99 -7.09
CA LEU A 83 6.99 -8.64 -8.35
C LEU A 83 7.68 -7.41 -8.94
N VAL A 84 8.22 -7.56 -10.15
CA VAL A 84 8.96 -6.52 -10.87
C VAL A 84 8.16 -6.04 -12.06
N THR A 85 7.81 -4.76 -12.08
CA THR A 85 7.16 -4.17 -13.25
C THR A 85 8.13 -3.99 -14.41
N SER A 86 7.82 -4.53 -15.60
CA SER A 86 8.68 -4.44 -16.80
C SER A 86 7.86 -4.22 -18.07
N HIS A 87 8.45 -3.65 -19.12
CA HIS A 87 7.80 -3.47 -20.43
C HIS A 87 8.13 -4.64 -21.37
N PRO A 88 7.20 -5.11 -22.23
CA PRO A 88 7.44 -6.10 -23.29
C PRO A 88 8.81 -6.01 -23.97
N SER A 89 9.18 -4.83 -24.46
CA SER A 89 10.46 -4.60 -25.16
C SER A 89 11.72 -4.70 -24.29
N ASP A 90 11.61 -4.63 -22.96
CA ASP A 90 12.74 -4.49 -22.04
C ASP A 90 13.38 -5.84 -21.67
N VAL A 91 13.57 -6.72 -22.67
CA VAL A 91 14.15 -8.07 -22.50
C VAL A 91 15.51 -8.01 -21.81
N LYS A 92 16.37 -7.06 -22.21
CA LYS A 92 17.70 -6.88 -21.62
C LYS A 92 17.64 -6.50 -20.14
N ALA A 93 16.60 -5.76 -19.71
CA ALA A 93 16.41 -5.38 -18.31
C ALA A 93 16.09 -6.60 -17.46
N ARG A 94 15.13 -7.40 -17.92
CA ARG A 94 14.76 -8.65 -17.25
C ARG A 94 15.95 -9.58 -17.17
N GLN A 95 16.70 -9.72 -18.26
CA GLN A 95 17.92 -10.53 -18.26
C GLN A 95 18.95 -10.04 -17.25
N ALA A 96 19.20 -8.73 -17.17
CA ALA A 96 20.13 -8.17 -16.19
C ALA A 96 19.68 -8.49 -14.75
N ILE A 97 18.38 -8.41 -14.46
CA ILE A 97 17.83 -8.78 -13.15
C ILE A 97 18.05 -10.27 -12.86
N ARG A 98 17.75 -11.15 -13.84
CA ARG A 98 17.92 -12.60 -13.71
C ARG A 98 19.34 -13.05 -13.43
N VAL A 99 20.35 -12.33 -13.93
CA VAL A 99 21.78 -12.67 -13.73
C VAL A 99 22.43 -11.87 -12.61
N THR A 100 21.66 -11.05 -11.89
CA THR A 100 22.16 -10.26 -10.76
C THR A 100 21.41 -10.64 -9.48
N TRP A 101 20.60 -9.74 -8.93
CA TRP A 101 19.94 -9.95 -7.66
C TRP A 101 18.73 -10.90 -7.77
N GLY A 102 18.12 -11.01 -8.96
CA GLY A 102 17.02 -11.93 -9.24
C GLY A 102 17.48 -13.38 -9.48
N GLU A 103 18.78 -13.61 -9.67
CA GLU A 103 19.36 -14.97 -9.80
C GLU A 103 19.21 -15.75 -8.48
N LYS A 104 19.30 -15.04 -7.35
CA LYS A 104 19.32 -15.63 -6.02
C LYS A 104 17.94 -16.16 -5.66
N LYS A 105 17.72 -17.43 -5.97
CA LYS A 105 16.51 -18.19 -5.59
C LYS A 105 16.41 -18.49 -4.09
N SER A 106 17.45 -18.18 -3.31
CA SER A 106 17.39 -18.28 -1.85
C SER A 106 18.25 -17.23 -1.15
N TRP A 107 17.72 -16.61 -0.10
CA TRP A 107 18.44 -15.73 0.81
C TRP A 107 18.44 -16.34 2.21
N TRP A 108 19.62 -16.60 2.77
CA TRP A 108 19.78 -17.23 4.10
C TRP A 108 18.98 -18.53 4.28
N GLY A 109 18.91 -19.36 3.24
CA GLY A 109 18.16 -20.62 3.24
C GLY A 109 16.65 -20.49 3.01
N TYR A 110 16.13 -19.26 2.90
CA TYR A 110 14.75 -19.00 2.55
C TYR A 110 14.60 -18.82 1.04
N GLU A 111 13.69 -19.57 0.42
CA GLU A 111 13.43 -19.48 -1.01
C GLU A 111 12.76 -18.14 -1.36
N VAL A 112 13.23 -17.50 -2.43
CA VAL A 112 12.72 -16.22 -2.94
C VAL A 112 12.46 -16.35 -4.43
N LEU A 113 11.26 -15.98 -4.86
CA LEU A 113 10.89 -15.95 -6.27
C LEU A 113 10.81 -14.52 -6.78
N THR A 114 11.17 -14.33 -8.03
CA THR A 114 11.04 -13.05 -8.74
C THR A 114 10.20 -13.29 -9.98
N PHE A 115 9.15 -12.48 -10.17
CA PHE A 115 8.29 -12.52 -11.36
C PHE A 115 8.24 -11.15 -12.03
N PHE A 116 8.10 -11.14 -13.35
CA PHE A 116 7.98 -9.93 -14.16
C PHE A 116 6.52 -9.69 -14.55
N LEU A 117 6.02 -8.49 -14.25
CA LEU A 117 4.67 -8.06 -14.60
C LEU A 117 4.69 -7.22 -15.88
N LEU A 118 3.99 -7.71 -16.89
CA LEU A 118 3.88 -7.07 -18.21
C LEU A 118 2.41 -6.84 -18.57
N GLY A 119 2.15 -5.78 -19.33
CA GLY A 119 0.91 -5.64 -20.11
C GLY A 119 1.11 -6.14 -21.54
N GLN A 120 0.08 -5.97 -22.35
CA GLN A 120 0.11 -6.19 -23.78
C GLN A 120 0.81 -5.04 -24.49
N GLN A 121 1.63 -5.37 -25.47
CA GLN A 121 2.28 -4.41 -26.34
C GLN A 121 1.28 -3.85 -27.38
N ALA A 122 1.44 -2.60 -27.82
CA ALA A 122 0.56 -2.04 -28.85
C ALA A 122 0.69 -2.83 -30.17
N GLU A 123 -0.43 -3.07 -30.87
CA GLU A 123 -0.45 -3.84 -32.13
C GLU A 123 0.43 -3.25 -33.25
N LYS A 124 0.78 -1.96 -33.16
CA LYS A 124 1.70 -1.30 -34.08
C LYS A 124 3.18 -1.65 -33.84
N GLU A 125 3.51 -2.27 -32.71
CA GLU A 125 4.87 -2.67 -32.38
C GLU A 125 5.14 -4.11 -32.87
N ASP A 126 6.41 -4.37 -33.20
CA ASP A 126 6.87 -5.52 -33.99
C ASP A 126 6.31 -6.88 -33.53
N LYS A 127 5.64 -7.61 -34.44
CA LYS A 127 5.24 -9.03 -34.24
C LYS A 127 6.41 -9.92 -33.81
N MET A 128 7.63 -9.57 -34.20
CA MET A 128 8.84 -10.28 -33.76
C MET A 128 9.08 -10.16 -32.26
N LEU A 129 8.73 -9.02 -31.64
CA LEU A 129 8.86 -8.81 -30.19
C LEU A 129 7.85 -9.65 -29.42
N ALA A 130 6.63 -9.80 -29.94
CA ALA A 130 5.63 -10.70 -29.36
C ALA A 130 6.16 -12.14 -29.33
N LEU A 131 6.55 -12.69 -30.49
CA LEU A 131 7.12 -14.04 -30.57
C LEU A 131 8.30 -14.24 -29.62
N SER A 132 9.20 -13.24 -29.55
CA SER A 132 10.33 -13.26 -28.61
C SER A 132 9.91 -13.29 -27.14
N LEU A 133 8.77 -12.71 -26.76
CA LEU A 133 8.25 -12.74 -25.39
C LEU A 133 7.63 -14.07 -25.04
N GLU A 134 6.91 -14.70 -25.96
CA GLU A 134 6.40 -16.05 -25.76
C GLU A 134 7.56 -17.05 -25.61
N ASP A 135 8.60 -16.94 -26.42
CA ASP A 135 9.82 -17.76 -26.28
C ASP A 135 10.54 -17.49 -24.93
N GLU A 136 10.65 -16.22 -24.52
CA GLU A 136 11.22 -15.85 -23.22
C GLU A 136 10.40 -16.45 -22.07
N HIS A 137 9.07 -16.39 -22.17
CA HIS A 137 8.16 -16.95 -21.18
C HIS A 137 8.30 -18.47 -21.09
N LEU A 138 8.41 -19.17 -22.22
CA LEU A 138 8.64 -20.62 -22.26
C LEU A 138 10.00 -21.00 -21.66
N LEU A 139 11.03 -20.19 -21.89
CA LEU A 139 12.38 -20.46 -21.40
C LEU A 139 12.52 -20.27 -19.88
N TYR A 140 11.97 -19.18 -19.33
CA TYR A 140 12.18 -18.80 -17.93
C TYR A 140 10.98 -19.07 -17.02
N GLY A 141 9.76 -19.04 -17.56
CA GLY A 141 8.53 -19.28 -16.80
C GLY A 141 8.20 -18.23 -15.73
N ASP A 142 8.89 -17.08 -15.74
CA ASP A 142 8.83 -16.04 -14.71
C ASP A 142 8.06 -14.78 -15.12
N ILE A 143 7.39 -14.82 -16.27
CA ILE A 143 6.61 -13.71 -16.83
C ILE A 143 5.13 -13.91 -16.55
N ILE A 144 4.49 -12.88 -16.00
CA ILE A 144 3.04 -12.80 -15.83
C ILE A 144 2.54 -11.63 -16.68
N ARG A 145 1.59 -11.89 -17.59
CA ARG A 145 1.07 -10.90 -18.53
C ARG A 145 -0.45 -10.82 -18.46
N GLN A 146 -0.98 -9.60 -18.40
CA GLN A 146 -2.41 -9.31 -18.59
C GLN A 146 -2.66 -8.57 -19.91
N ASP A 147 -3.89 -8.64 -20.40
CA ASP A 147 -4.39 -8.09 -21.67
C ASP A 147 -4.77 -6.59 -21.60
N PHE A 148 -4.09 -5.80 -20.76
CA PHE A 148 -4.17 -4.34 -20.82
C PHE A 148 -2.99 -3.78 -21.59
N LEU A 149 -3.19 -2.67 -22.32
CA LEU A 149 -2.11 -2.01 -23.05
C LEU A 149 -1.04 -1.44 -22.10
N ASP A 150 0.21 -1.87 -22.24
CA ASP A 150 1.34 -1.48 -21.41
C ASP A 150 1.86 -0.09 -21.81
N THR A 151 1.30 0.95 -21.18
CA THR A 151 1.76 2.33 -21.36
C THR A 151 2.05 2.96 -20.01
N TYR A 152 2.81 4.06 -20.01
CA TYR A 152 3.09 4.82 -18.80
C TYR A 152 1.81 5.26 -18.06
N ASN A 153 0.78 5.67 -18.80
CA ASN A 153 -0.51 6.07 -18.23
C ASN A 153 -1.25 4.90 -17.57
N ASN A 154 -0.96 3.67 -18.01
CA ASN A 154 -1.58 2.44 -17.52
C ASN A 154 -0.74 1.72 -16.45
N LEU A 155 0.31 2.35 -15.91
CA LEU A 155 1.09 1.76 -14.81
C LEU A 155 0.23 1.46 -13.58
N THR A 156 -0.83 2.24 -13.33
CA THR A 156 -1.81 1.95 -12.27
C THR A 156 -2.47 0.57 -12.46
N LEU A 157 -2.78 0.18 -13.70
CA LEU A 157 -3.32 -1.16 -14.00
C LEU A 157 -2.31 -2.25 -13.65
N LYS A 158 -1.02 -2.00 -13.90
CA LYS A 158 0.06 -2.91 -13.51
C LYS A 158 0.19 -3.04 -11.99
N THR A 159 -0.03 -1.96 -11.24
CA THR A 159 -0.11 -1.99 -9.77
C THR A 159 -1.30 -2.80 -9.28
N ILE A 160 -2.48 -2.60 -9.87
CA ILE A 160 -3.69 -3.36 -9.55
C ILE A 160 -3.47 -4.85 -9.86
N MET A 161 -2.84 -5.17 -10.99
CA MET A 161 -2.43 -6.52 -11.36
C MET A 161 -1.52 -7.14 -10.28
N ALA A 162 -0.51 -6.42 -9.78
CA ALA A 162 0.38 -6.91 -8.72
C ALA A 162 -0.40 -7.29 -7.44
N PHE A 163 -1.35 -6.45 -7.03
CA PHE A 163 -2.21 -6.73 -5.88
C PHE A 163 -3.14 -7.92 -6.13
N ARG A 164 -3.69 -8.06 -7.34
CA ARG A 164 -4.53 -9.21 -7.70
C ARG A 164 -3.74 -10.51 -7.69
N ILE A 165 -2.53 -10.51 -8.25
CA ILE A 165 -1.62 -11.65 -8.23
C ILE A 165 -1.28 -12.05 -6.80
N HIS A 166 -1.06 -11.10 -5.89
CA HIS A 166 -0.80 -11.43 -4.47
C HIS A 166 -1.90 -12.28 -3.84
N LEU A 167 -3.15 -12.07 -4.24
CA LEU A 167 -4.30 -12.84 -3.72
C LEU A 167 -4.40 -14.24 -4.35
N ASP A 168 -3.93 -14.41 -5.58
CA ASP A 168 -4.03 -15.65 -6.34
C ASP A 168 -2.78 -16.55 -6.20
N VAL A 169 -1.59 -15.96 -6.03
CA VAL A 169 -0.31 -16.68 -5.95
C VAL A 169 -0.11 -17.25 -4.55
N CYS A 170 -0.09 -18.58 -4.47
CA CYS A 170 0.21 -19.43 -3.31
C CYS A 170 -0.33 -18.87 -1.97
N GLN A 171 -1.52 -19.32 -1.53
CA GLN A 171 -2.16 -18.94 -0.26
C GLN A 171 -1.15 -18.83 0.90
N LEU A 172 -1.13 -17.67 1.57
CA LEU A 172 -0.25 -17.22 2.66
C LEU A 172 1.20 -16.94 2.26
N ARG A 173 1.55 -15.68 1.97
CA ARG A 173 2.95 -15.21 1.81
C ARG A 173 3.10 -13.69 1.84
N ARG A 174 4.25 -13.20 2.32
CA ARG A 174 4.64 -11.79 2.23
C ARG A 174 5.09 -11.49 0.80
N VAL A 175 4.31 -10.72 0.06
CA VAL A 175 4.64 -10.28 -1.29
C VAL A 175 5.16 -8.85 -1.23
N ILE A 176 6.33 -8.61 -1.82
CA ILE A 176 6.84 -7.25 -2.03
C ILE A 176 6.67 -6.96 -3.51
N ALA A 177 5.73 -6.07 -3.82
CA ALA A 177 5.68 -5.45 -5.12
C ALA A 177 6.74 -4.34 -5.16
N ALA A 178 7.81 -4.56 -5.92
CA ALA A 178 8.80 -3.53 -6.16
C ALA A 178 8.24 -2.57 -7.22
N HIS A 179 7.51 -1.56 -6.76
CA HIS A 179 7.10 -0.42 -7.57
C HIS A 179 8.13 0.71 -7.45
N GLY A 180 8.32 1.46 -8.54
CA GLY A 180 9.05 2.74 -8.49
C GLY A 180 10.43 2.75 -9.10
N PHE A 181 10.83 1.69 -9.82
CA PHE A 181 11.95 1.78 -10.75
C PHE A 181 11.50 1.20 -12.08
N SER A 182 11.45 2.01 -13.13
CA SER A 182 11.27 1.51 -14.49
C SER A 182 12.41 0.54 -14.81
N SER A 183 12.15 -0.42 -15.70
CA SER A 183 13.19 -1.32 -16.18
C SER A 183 14.44 -0.58 -16.68
N LYS A 184 14.27 0.62 -17.25
CA LYS A 184 15.37 1.51 -17.66
C LYS A 184 16.15 2.10 -16.48
N GLU A 185 15.47 2.49 -15.41
CA GLU A 185 16.10 3.04 -14.20
C GLU A 185 16.88 1.97 -13.45
N ILE A 186 16.37 0.74 -13.37
CA ILE A 186 17.11 -0.41 -12.81
C ILE A 186 18.34 -0.74 -13.65
N ILE A 187 18.21 -0.83 -14.98
CA ILE A 187 19.37 -1.06 -15.85
C ILE A 187 20.41 0.05 -15.63
N THR A 188 19.99 1.31 -15.60
CA THR A 188 20.90 2.44 -15.43
C THR A 188 21.58 2.39 -14.07
N PHE A 189 20.84 2.12 -12.99
CA PHE A 189 21.37 1.93 -11.66
C PHE A 189 22.45 0.84 -11.63
N TRP A 190 22.19 -0.32 -12.24
CA TRP A 190 23.17 -1.42 -12.26
C TRP A 190 24.33 -1.17 -13.22
N GLN A 191 24.13 -0.50 -14.36
CA GLN A 191 25.22 -0.07 -15.25
C GLN A 191 26.19 0.88 -14.53
N VAL A 192 25.65 1.76 -13.68
CA VAL A 192 26.45 2.64 -12.82
C VAL A 192 27.17 1.85 -11.73
N MET A 193 26.48 0.93 -11.05
CA MET A 193 27.09 0.10 -10.00
C MET A 193 28.19 -0.82 -10.54
N LEU A 194 27.98 -1.45 -11.70
CA LEU A 194 28.94 -2.36 -12.33
C LEU A 194 30.15 -1.64 -12.96
N ARG A 195 30.03 -0.34 -13.29
CA ARG A 195 31.19 0.48 -13.64
C ARG A 195 32.08 0.80 -12.43
N ASN A 196 31.49 0.88 -11.24
CA ASN A 196 32.23 1.17 -10.01
C ASN A 196 32.80 -0.08 -9.31
N THR A 197 32.52 -1.29 -9.79
CA THR A 197 33.06 -2.53 -9.22
C THR A 197 34.46 -2.90 -9.74
N THR A 198 35.12 -2.09 -10.57
CA THR A 198 36.57 -2.21 -10.81
C THR A 198 37.36 -1.57 -9.67
N CYS A 199 37.11 -2.01 -8.42
CA CYS A 199 38.12 -1.87 -7.39
C CYS A 199 39.08 -3.05 -7.57
N HIS A 200 40.24 -2.76 -8.14
CA HIS A 200 41.39 -3.65 -8.12
C HIS A 200 41.71 -3.99 -6.65
N TYR A 201 41.64 -5.27 -6.33
CA TYR A 201 42.31 -5.84 -5.15
C TYR A 201 43.70 -6.32 -5.57
#